data_AF-A0AAW0JRQ6-F1
#
_entry.id   AF-A0AAW0JRQ6-F1
#
_cell.length_a   1.000
_cell.length_b   1.000
_cell.length_c   1.000
_cell.angle_alpha   90.00
_cell.angle_beta   90.00
_cell.angle_gamma   90.00
#
_symmetry.space_group_name_H-M   'P 1'
#
loop_
_entity.id
_entity.type
_entity.pdbx_description
1 polymer ?
#
loop_
_entity_poly.entity_id
_entity_poly.type
_entity_poly.pdbx_seq_one_letter_code
_entity_poly.pdbx_strand_id
1 'polypeptide(L)' 'MRGIHAVEYVVTKNAGNAAGGVRFHNEIGSEYSKQINFDFCHKFHMEAVSLFINDMDGIAYASNNEINVSARVFKC' A
#
# COMPACT_ATOMS: atom_id res chain seq x y z
N MET A 1 11.88 -26.78 6.53
CA MET A 1 12.26 -25.44 7.01
C MET A 1 11.41 -24.43 6.24
N ARG A 2 10.48 -23.71 6.90
CA ARG A 2 9.84 -22.55 6.29
C ARG A 2 10.87 -21.43 6.37
N GLY A 3 11.56 -21.18 5.25
CA GLY A 3 12.45 -20.03 5.15
C GLY A 3 11.65 -18.79 5.49
N ILE A 4 12.18 -17.96 6.39
CA ILE A 4 11.76 -16.58 6.51
C ILE A 4 12.01 -15.92 5.15
N HIS A 5 11.02 -15.96 4.26
CA HIS A 5 11.02 -15.11 3.07
C HIS A 5 10.97 -13.69 3.61
N ALA A 6 12.01 -12.90 3.30
CA ALA A 6 11.98 -11.48 3.56
C ALA A 6 10.79 -10.93 2.77
N VAL A 7 9.67 -10.73 3.45
CA VAL A 7 8.47 -10.23 2.81
C VAL A 7 8.75 -8.77 2.46
N GLU A 8 8.95 -8.50 1.18
CA GLU A 8 9.23 -7.16 0.70
C GLU A 8 7.91 -6.38 0.60
N TYR A 9 7.60 -5.64 1.67
CA TYR A 9 6.45 -4.74 1.68
C TYR A 9 6.82 -3.43 1.00
N VAL A 10 6.58 -3.38 -0.30
CA VAL A 10 6.78 -2.17 -1.09
C VAL A 10 5.56 -1.27 -0.95
N VAL A 11 5.80 -0.04 -0.49
CA VAL A 11 4.83 1.06 -0.57
C VAL A 11 5.39 2.10 -1.51
N THR A 12 4.82 2.21 -2.70
CA THR A 12 5.25 3.19 -3.70
C THR A 12 4.20 4.27 -3.85
N LYS A 13 4.64 5.54 -3.73
CA LYS A 13 3.78 6.72 -3.93
C LYS A 13 4.02 7.30 -5.32
N ASN A 14 3.13 7.01 -6.25
CA ASN A 14 3.16 7.58 -7.60
C ASN A 14 2.32 8.88 -7.71
N ALA A 15 1.49 9.18 -6.70
CA ALA A 15 0.56 10.31 -6.71
C ALA A 15 1.17 11.71 -6.49
N GLY A 16 2.50 11.86 -6.48
CA GLY A 16 3.19 13.16 -6.43
C GLY A 16 2.63 14.17 -5.41
N ASN A 17 2.36 15.40 -5.87
CA ASN A 17 1.78 16.50 -5.09
C ASN A 17 0.24 16.58 -5.19
N ALA A 18 -0.43 15.55 -5.71
CA ALA A 18 -1.89 15.50 -5.65
C ALA A 18 -2.34 15.58 -4.19
N ALA A 19 -3.45 16.26 -3.91
CA ALA A 19 -3.84 16.60 -2.55
C ALA A 19 -3.93 15.35 -1.64
N GLY A 20 -4.46 14.25 -2.15
CA GLY A 20 -4.49 12.98 -1.42
C GLY A 20 -3.14 12.24 -1.34
N GLY A 21 -2.24 12.46 -2.29
CA GLY A 21 -0.84 12.01 -2.19
C GLY A 21 -0.03 12.79 -1.15
N VAL A 22 -0.35 14.06 -0.93
CA VAL A 22 0.21 14.88 0.16
C VAL A 22 -0.32 14.41 1.51
N ARG A 23 -1.64 14.19 1.62
CA ARG A 23 -2.27 13.67 2.84
C ARG A 23 -1.71 12.30 3.23
N PHE A 24 -1.62 11.38 2.27
CA PHE A 24 -1.00 10.07 2.51
C PHE A 24 0.43 10.23 3.05
N HIS A 25 1.22 11.14 2.50
CA HIS A 25 2.58 11.35 2.96
C HIS A 25 2.66 11.95 4.37
N ASN A 26 1.82 12.94 4.67
CA ASN A 26 1.91 13.71 5.91
C ASN A 26 1.22 13.05 7.11
N GLU A 27 0.14 12.30 6.88
CA GLU A 27 -0.73 11.80 7.96
C GLU A 27 -0.70 10.27 8.12
N ILE A 28 -0.55 9.51 7.03
CA ILE A 28 -0.64 8.04 7.05
C ILE A 28 0.76 7.43 7.01
N GLY A 29 1.54 7.78 6.00
CA GLY A 29 2.92 7.35 5.83
C GLY A 29 3.08 5.92 5.32
N SER A 30 4.23 5.67 4.69
CA SER A 30 4.61 4.35 4.18
C SER A 30 4.86 3.34 5.30
N GLU A 31 5.42 3.77 6.43
CA GLU A 31 5.80 2.87 7.53
C GLU A 31 4.58 2.27 8.23
N TYR A 32 3.58 3.09 8.55
CA TYR A 32 2.31 2.59 9.08
C TYR A 32 1.62 1.64 8.09
N SER A 33 1.66 1.98 6.80
CA SER A 33 1.08 1.14 5.75
C SER A 33 1.79 -0.22 5.62
N LYS A 34 3.12 -0.26 5.77
CA LYS A 34 3.89 -1.52 5.82
C LYS A 34 3.50 -2.37 7.03
N GLN A 35 3.32 -1.77 8.21
CA GLN A 35 2.90 -2.49 9.41
C GLN A 35 1.55 -3.19 9.22
N ILE A 36 0.56 -2.46 8.70
CA ILE A 36 -0.77 -3.02 8.43
C ILE A 36 -0.71 -4.13 7.38
N ASN A 37 0.14 -3.96 6.35
CA ASN A 37 0.35 -4.98 5.32
C ASN A 37 0.99 -6.25 5.90
N PHE A 38 1.97 -6.11 6.80
CA PHE A 38 2.53 -7.24 7.53
C PHE A 38 1.47 -7.96 8.37
N ASP A 39 0.67 -7.23 9.15
CA ASP A 39 -0.38 -7.82 9.99
C ASP A 39 -1.43 -8.55 9.15
N PHE A 40 -1.83 -7.97 8.01
CA PHE A 40 -2.73 -8.60 7.06
C PHE A 40 -2.11 -9.87 6.48
N CYS A 41 -0.86 -9.80 6.01
CA CYS A 41 -0.20 -10.94 5.40
C CYS A 41 -0.02 -12.10 6.38
N HIS A 42 0.38 -11.78 7.60
CA HIS A 42 0.53 -12.73 8.69
C HIS A 42 -0.81 -13.37 9.05
N LYS A 43 -1.89 -12.58 9.16
CA LYS A 43 -3.23 -13.09 9.51
C LYS A 43 -3.78 -14.09 8.49
N PHE A 44 -3.49 -13.88 7.21
CA PHE A 44 -4.04 -14.70 6.12
C PHE A 44 -3.03 -15.69 5.53
N HIS A 45 -1.85 -15.83 6.12
CA HIS A 45 -0.77 -16.73 5.66
C HIS A 45 -0.37 -16.51 4.19
N MET A 46 -0.41 -15.26 3.71
CA MET A 46 0.05 -14.91 2.38
C MET A 46 1.54 -14.52 2.41
N GLU A 47 2.24 -14.79 1.31
CA GLU A 47 3.70 -14.62 1.24
C GLU A 47 4.13 -13.16 1.13
N ALA A 48 3.46 -12.35 0.29
CA ALA A 48 3.73 -10.92 0.15
C ALA A 48 2.62 -10.24 -0.66
N VAL A 49 2.33 -8.98 -0.32
CA VAL A 49 1.49 -8.08 -1.11
C VAL A 49 2.16 -6.71 -1.19
N SER A 50 2.19 -6.10 -2.37
CA SER A 50 2.69 -4.74 -2.57
C SER A 50 1.54 -3.73 -2.56
N LEU A 51 1.76 -2.55 -1.98
CA LEU A 51 0.76 -1.49 -1.92
C LEU A 51 1.23 -0.27 -2.72
N PHE A 52 0.42 0.17 -3.67
CA PHE A 52 0.71 1.32 -4.53
C PHE A 52 -0.33 2.41 -4.31
N ILE A 53 0.14 3.62 -4.04
CA ILE A 53 -0.70 4.81 -3.98
C ILE A 53 -0.55 5.59 -5.28
N ASN A 54 -1.54 5.48 -6.15
CA ASN A 54 -1.53 6.04 -7.51
C ASN A 54 -2.54 7.17 -7.65
N ASP A 55 -2.26 8.17 -8.49
CA ASP A 55 -3.32 9.07 -8.95
C ASP A 55 -4.06 8.39 -10.10
N MET A 56 -5.23 7.82 -9.81
CA MET A 56 -6.02 7.05 -10.77
C MET A 56 -7.52 7.23 -10.54
N ASP A 57 -8.33 6.95 -11.57
CA ASP A 57 -9.79 6.88 -11.42
C ASP A 57 -10.22 5.64 -10.64
N GLY A 58 -11.40 5.69 -10.02
CA GLY A 58 -11.89 4.64 -9.12
C GLY A 58 -11.30 4.72 -7.71
N ILE A 59 -11.52 3.67 -6.92
CA ILE A 59 -11.13 3.62 -5.49
C ILE A 59 -9.89 2.76 -5.30
N ALA A 60 -9.97 1.48 -5.67
CA ALA A 60 -8.87 0.54 -5.56
C ALA A 60 -9.11 -0.70 -6.44
N TYR A 61 -8.03 -1.40 -6.79
CA TYR A 61 -8.08 -2.73 -7.38
C TYR A 61 -6.92 -3.59 -6.88
N ALA A 62 -7.07 -4.91 -7.03
CA ALA A 62 -6.04 -5.88 -6.72
C ALA A 62 -5.75 -6.78 -7.93
N SER A 63 -4.47 -6.93 -8.27
CA SER A 63 -4.00 -7.81 -9.34
C SER A 63 -2.54 -8.18 -9.11
N ASN A 64 -2.12 -9.39 -9.46
CA ASN A 64 -0.71 -9.81 -9.40
C ASN A 64 -0.02 -9.56 -8.04
N ASN A 65 -0.71 -9.83 -6.93
CA ASN A 65 -0.23 -9.54 -5.57
C ASN A 65 0.04 -8.05 -5.28
N GLU A 66 -0.54 -7.15 -6.07
CA GLU A 66 -0.48 -5.72 -5.86
C GLU A 66 -1.87 -5.19 -5.49
N ILE A 67 -1.91 -4.35 -4.47
CA ILE A 67 -3.06 -3.51 -4.15
C ILE A 67 -2.74 -2.10 -4.65
N ASN A 68 -3.54 -1.61 -5.59
CA ASN A 68 -3.42 -0.26 -6.11
C ASN A 68 -4.58 0.58 -5.56
N VAL A 69 -4.27 1.62 -4.78
CA VAL A 69 -5.24 2.53 -4.16
C VAL A 69 -5.13 3.90 -4.81
N SER A 70 -6.27 4.46 -5.21
CA SER A 70 -6.33 5.81 -5.72
C SER A 70 -6.03 6.82 -4.63
N ALA A 71 -5.12 7.75 -4.89
CA ALA A 71 -4.86 8.86 -4.01
C ALA A 71 -6.08 9.80 -3.87
N ARG A 72 -7.02 9.76 -4.81
CA ARG A 72 -8.21 10.63 -4.81
C ARG A 72 -9.19 10.32 -3.67
N VAL A 73 -9.06 9.15 -3.04
CA VAL A 73 -9.88 8.77 -1.87
C VAL A 73 -9.41 9.42 -0.58
N PHE A 74 -8.14 9.85 -0.53
CA PHE A 74 -7.60 10.62 0.59
C PHE A 74 -8.01 12.09 0.41
N LYS A 75 -9.24 12.40 0.80
CA LYS A 75 -9.78 13.76 0.73
C LYS A 75 -9.09 14.67 1.75
N CYS A 76 -8.99 15.96 1.44
CA CYS A 76 -8.56 16.99 2.39
C CYS A 76 -9.72 17.37 3.30
#